data_AF-A0AAW1UXW6-F1
#
_entry.id   AF-A0AAW1UXW6-F1
#
_cell.length_a   1.000
_cell.length_b   1.000
_cell.length_c   1.000
_cell.angle_alpha   90.00
_cell.angle_beta   90.00
_cell.angle_gamma   90.00
#
_symmetry.space_group_name_H-M   'P 1'
#
loop_
_entity.id
_entity.type
_entity.pdbx_description
1 polymer ?
#
loop_
_entity_poly.entity_id
_entity_poly.type
_entity_poly.pdbx_seq_one_letter_code
_entity_poly.pdbx_strand_id
1 'polypeptide(L)'
;MNVVVSLLCLHFFVMVLCRNNEVTPDIKTANETAENHTNYLVDIEIIKMYMTSPNSLKLFWGSTSEDVRMNKTYGLFYDIDNKENMKDPKVITQDPCIEVLNLDYCKKFFFAVASMNGGKGINPNSSNIRSIVTLMDPLGAPLNVRADFLPGRIPCLLIKWTASCKNIKEQHKYKIRLVENSTQGQTANILRTLLSTKFEQACTVPVHYGNIYEISVANDMHGASYSDIVKLKIPNFIQPYDVRLAVNSSNGAFLLYWREPFVPVCNGQYFYEVLVFNDKNVTSRSNYTVFRVNRPGFVYKGNLTEYTFGVDLVCCDYSEKSRITDLVYGNTNGDVKYLNVF
;
A
#
# COMPACT_ATOMS: atom_id res chain seq x y z
N MET A 1 28.79 24.29 21.20
CA MET A 1 28.55 25.12 20.01
C MET A 1 28.35 24.15 18.85
N ASN A 2 27.09 23.78 18.56
CA ASN A 2 26.77 22.74 17.57
C ASN A 2 26.54 23.40 16.22
N VAL A 3 27.39 23.08 15.25
CA VAL A 3 27.21 23.48 13.85
C VAL A 3 26.38 22.42 13.15
N VAL A 4 25.13 22.77 12.84
CA VAL A 4 24.26 21.99 11.96
C VAL A 4 24.64 22.34 10.53
N VAL A 5 25.27 21.40 9.82
CA VAL A 5 25.51 21.51 8.38
C VAL A 5 24.28 20.96 7.66
N SER A 6 23.45 21.86 7.15
CA SER A 6 22.32 21.52 6.28
C SER A 6 22.86 21.20 4.88
N LEU A 7 22.85 19.93 4.50
CA LEU A 7 23.13 19.50 3.12
C LEU A 7 21.93 19.89 2.23
N LEU A 8 22.09 20.96 1.45
CA LEU A 8 21.18 21.29 0.35
C LEU A 8 21.42 20.29 -0.79
N CYS A 9 20.46 19.39 -1.00
CA CYS A 9 20.42 18.47 -2.13
C CYS A 9 20.12 19.25 -3.43
N LEU A 10 21.17 19.69 -4.14
CA LEU A 10 21.03 20.18 -5.51
C LEU A 10 20.71 19.00 -6.44
N HIS A 11 19.46 18.89 -6.88
CA HIS A 11 19.08 17.98 -7.97
C HIS A 11 19.58 18.56 -9.30
N PHE A 12 20.69 18.03 -9.81
CA PHE A 12 21.15 18.29 -11.17
C PHE A 12 20.37 17.39 -12.14
N PHE A 13 19.58 18.01 -13.03
CA PHE A 13 18.95 17.32 -14.15
C PHE A 13 19.94 17.29 -15.33
N VAL A 14 20.23 16.09 -15.83
CA VAL A 14 21.00 15.88 -17.06
C VAL A 14 20.02 15.87 -18.23
N MET A 15 20.33 16.55 -19.32
CA MET A 15 19.52 16.56 -20.54
C MET A 15 20.34 16.11 -21.73
N VAL A 16 19.72 15.35 -22.63
CA VAL A 16 20.34 14.86 -23.86
C VAL A 16 19.59 15.47 -25.05
N LEU A 17 20.33 16.21 -25.88
CA LEU A 17 19.80 16.80 -27.11
C LEU A 17 19.75 15.74 -28.24
N CYS A 18 18.72 15.81 -29.07
CA CYS A 18 18.57 14.93 -30.22
C CYS A 18 19.64 15.24 -31.29
N ARG A 19 20.37 14.24 -31.78
CA ARG A 19 21.12 14.40 -33.05
C ARG A 19 20.13 14.36 -34.22
N ASN A 20 20.05 15.45 -34.98
CA ASN A 20 19.32 15.47 -36.25
C ASN A 20 20.07 14.58 -37.26
N ASN A 21 19.43 13.50 -37.72
CA ASN A 21 19.84 12.85 -38.96
C ASN A 21 19.16 13.61 -40.10
N GLU A 22 19.99 14.24 -40.94
CA GLU A 22 19.56 15.12 -42.03
C GLU A 22 18.69 14.40 -43.06
N VAL A 23 17.52 14.96 -43.34
CA VAL A 23 16.78 14.73 -44.59
C VAL A 23 16.73 16.08 -45.29
N THR A 24 17.49 16.20 -46.38
CA THR A 24 17.54 17.39 -47.24
C THR A 24 16.47 17.31 -48.32
N PRO A 25 15.60 18.34 -48.48
CA PRO A 25 14.87 18.57 -49.72
C PRO A 25 15.43 19.76 -50.49
N ASP A 26 15.45 19.62 -51.82
CA ASP A 26 15.91 20.61 -52.81
C ASP A 26 15.20 21.96 -52.68
N ILE A 27 15.99 23.04 -52.74
CA ILE A 27 15.55 24.42 -52.60
C ILE A 27 15.49 25.07 -53.99
N LYS A 28 14.29 25.49 -54.42
CA LYS A 28 14.13 26.50 -55.46
C LYS A 28 14.05 27.89 -54.82
N THR A 29 14.89 28.79 -55.30
CA THR A 29 15.01 30.18 -54.86
C THR A 29 13.92 31.04 -55.51
N ALA A 30 13.13 31.73 -54.69
CA ALA A 30 12.30 32.85 -55.11
C ALA A 30 12.68 34.06 -54.24
N ASN A 31 12.93 35.19 -54.90
CA ASN A 31 13.19 36.47 -54.24
C ASN A 31 11.85 37.08 -53.80
N GLU A 32 11.71 37.41 -52.52
CA GLU A 32 10.63 38.26 -52.05
C GLU A 32 11.14 39.40 -51.15
N THR A 33 10.57 40.55 -51.46
CA THR A 33 10.73 41.88 -50.90
C THR A 33 10.27 41.97 -49.45
N ALA A 34 11.01 42.78 -48.67
CA ALA A 34 10.72 43.07 -47.27
C ALA A 34 9.41 43.84 -47.10
N GLU A 35 8.39 43.16 -46.56
CA GLU A 35 7.17 43.78 -46.03
C GLU A 35 7.06 43.55 -44.51
N ASN A 36 6.43 44.52 -43.86
CA ASN A 36 6.32 44.73 -42.42
C ASN A 36 6.03 43.46 -41.60
N HIS A 37 6.95 43.13 -40.69
CA HIS A 37 6.78 42.11 -39.65
C HIS A 37 5.71 42.53 -38.63
N THR A 38 4.45 42.23 -38.92
CA THR A 38 3.46 41.98 -37.88
C THR A 38 3.92 40.73 -37.12
N ASN A 39 3.99 40.83 -35.78
CA ASN A 39 4.31 39.72 -34.88
C ASN A 39 3.22 38.65 -34.97
N TYR A 40 3.28 37.80 -35.99
CA TYR A 40 2.48 36.59 -36.04
C TYR A 40 3.00 35.64 -34.94
N LEU A 41 2.15 35.42 -33.94
CA LEU A 41 2.38 34.41 -32.92
C LEU A 41 2.35 33.05 -33.61
N VAL A 42 3.53 32.47 -33.84
CA VAL A 42 3.66 31.11 -34.33
C VAL A 42 3.17 30.18 -33.22
N ASP A 43 2.09 29.45 -33.47
CA ASP A 43 1.59 28.46 -32.54
C ASP A 43 2.49 27.21 -32.58
N ILE A 44 3.14 26.92 -31.45
CA ILE A 44 3.97 25.72 -31.29
C ILE A 44 3.20 24.72 -30.44
N GLU A 45 3.07 23.51 -30.94
CA GLU A 45 2.33 22.45 -30.28
C GLU A 45 3.19 21.21 -30.03
N ILE A 46 2.93 20.53 -28.91
CA ILE A 46 3.48 19.19 -28.66
C ILE A 46 2.75 18.21 -29.57
N ILE A 47 3.47 17.71 -30.58
CA ILE A 47 2.96 16.77 -31.60
C ILE A 47 2.98 15.34 -31.05
N LYS A 48 4.05 14.98 -30.33
CA LYS A 48 4.25 13.61 -29.84
C LYS A 48 4.96 13.60 -28.49
N MET A 49 4.55 12.68 -27.64
CA MET A 49 5.13 12.47 -26.32
C MET A 49 5.06 10.98 -25.96
N TYR A 50 6.18 10.41 -25.53
CA TYR A 50 6.22 9.01 -25.07
C TYR A 50 7.33 8.80 -24.03
N MET A 51 7.09 7.88 -23.11
CA MET A 51 8.06 7.52 -22.07
C MET A 51 9.22 6.73 -22.68
N THR A 52 10.46 7.11 -22.36
CA THR A 52 11.67 6.38 -22.74
C THR A 52 12.15 5.47 -21.60
N SER A 53 11.85 5.83 -20.36
CA SER A 53 12.02 5.02 -19.16
C SER A 53 10.86 5.29 -18.19
N PRO A 54 10.74 4.58 -17.04
CA PRO A 54 9.66 4.84 -16.07
C PRO A 54 9.58 6.30 -15.56
N ASN A 55 10.70 7.02 -15.57
CA ASN A 55 10.82 8.41 -15.12
C ASN A 55 11.43 9.35 -16.17
N SER A 56 11.46 8.96 -17.44
CA SER A 56 12.02 9.79 -18.50
C SER A 56 11.10 9.85 -19.70
N LEU A 57 11.07 11.01 -20.34
CA LEU A 57 10.09 11.34 -21.35
C LEU A 57 10.72 12.05 -22.54
N LYS A 58 10.39 11.60 -23.74
CA LYS A 58 10.77 12.32 -24.97
C LYS A 58 9.58 13.06 -25.55
N LEU A 59 9.77 14.35 -25.79
CA LEU A 59 8.79 15.25 -26.38
C LEU A 59 9.26 15.71 -27.77
N PHE A 60 8.29 15.88 -28.67
CA PHE A 60 8.47 16.43 -30.01
C PHE A 60 7.42 17.52 -30.22
N TRP A 61 7.84 18.65 -30.77
CA TRP A 61 6.96 19.76 -31.08
C TRP A 61 7.25 20.34 -32.47
N GLY A 62 6.33 21.13 -32.96
CA GLY A 62 6.46 21.81 -34.23
C GLY A 62 5.44 22.92 -34.39
N SER A 63 5.63 23.69 -35.45
CA SER A 63 4.67 24.71 -35.87
C SER A 63 3.54 24.05 -36.65
N THR A 64 2.31 24.50 -36.45
CA THR A 64 1.17 24.14 -37.30
C THR A 64 1.17 24.92 -38.62
N SER A 65 1.94 26.01 -38.71
CA SER A 65 2.16 26.78 -39.96
C SER A 65 3.42 26.34 -40.71
N GLU A 66 3.37 26.37 -42.05
CA GLU A 66 4.44 25.98 -42.98
C GLU A 66 5.67 26.91 -42.99
N ASP A 67 5.76 27.88 -42.08
CA ASP A 67 6.92 28.77 -41.95
C ASP A 67 8.09 28.07 -41.25
N VAL A 68 8.78 27.25 -42.06
CA VAL A 68 9.78 26.23 -41.68
C VAL A 68 11.21 26.78 -41.52
N ARG A 69 11.48 28.09 -41.61
CA ARG A 69 12.87 28.58 -41.79
C ARG A 69 13.41 29.64 -40.83
N MET A 70 12.85 29.83 -39.64
CA MET A 70 13.47 30.70 -38.64
C MET A 70 14.23 29.89 -37.59
N ASN A 71 15.42 30.34 -37.20
CA ASN A 71 16.18 29.87 -36.03
C ASN A 71 15.38 30.16 -34.76
N LYS A 72 14.37 29.33 -34.50
CA LYS A 72 13.46 29.47 -33.37
C LYS A 72 14.13 28.88 -32.15
N THR A 73 14.06 29.63 -31.06
CA THR A 73 14.36 29.11 -29.73
C THR A 73 13.05 28.71 -29.07
N TYR A 74 13.03 27.57 -28.41
CA TYR A 74 11.86 26.99 -27.75
C TYR A 74 12.07 26.97 -26.24
N GLY A 75 11.01 27.31 -25.51
CA GLY A 75 10.93 27.15 -24.06
C GLY A 75 10.02 25.96 -23.73
N LEU A 76 10.55 24.98 -23.00
CA LEU A 76 9.76 23.90 -22.40
C LEU A 76 9.33 24.30 -20.99
N PHE A 77 8.03 24.28 -20.77
CA PHE A 77 7.39 24.54 -19.48
C PHE A 77 6.81 23.25 -18.96
N TYR A 78 7.11 22.91 -17.71
CA TYR A 78 6.45 21.79 -17.05
C TYR A 78 6.39 21.96 -15.55
N ASP A 79 5.36 21.34 -14.96
CA ASP A 79 5.14 21.32 -13.52
C ASP A 79 4.38 20.04 -13.11
N ILE A 80 4.42 19.74 -11.82
CA ILE A 80 3.79 18.60 -11.18
C ILE A 80 2.42 19.05 -10.64
N ASP A 81 1.37 18.30 -10.96
CA ASP A 81 0.02 18.41 -10.40
C ASP A 81 -0.72 19.75 -10.58
N ASN A 82 -0.07 20.83 -11.05
CA ASN A 82 -0.69 22.14 -11.27
C ASN A 82 -0.26 22.79 -12.60
N LYS A 83 -1.22 23.11 -13.46
CA LYS A 83 -0.99 23.83 -14.73
C LYS A 83 -0.66 25.31 -14.52
N GLU A 84 -1.12 25.91 -13.42
CA GLU A 84 -1.07 27.36 -13.18
C GLU A 84 0.33 27.86 -12.78
N ASN A 85 1.23 26.95 -12.41
CA ASN A 85 2.59 27.26 -11.97
C ASN A 85 3.61 27.33 -13.12
N MET A 86 3.19 27.13 -14.37
CA MET A 86 4.05 27.18 -15.56
C MET A 86 4.39 28.61 -16.00
N LYS A 87 5.05 29.37 -15.14
CA LYS A 87 5.39 30.78 -15.41
C LYS A 87 6.69 30.94 -16.18
N ASP A 88 7.67 30.09 -15.91
CA ASP A 88 9.02 30.19 -16.48
C ASP A 88 9.41 28.90 -17.20
N PRO A 89 10.13 28.99 -18.34
CA PRO A 89 10.61 27.81 -19.04
C PRO A 89 11.65 27.10 -18.17
N LYS A 90 11.45 25.81 -17.95
CA LYS A 90 12.42 24.96 -17.25
C LYS A 90 13.62 24.66 -18.13
N VAL A 91 13.42 24.64 -19.45
CA VAL A 91 14.45 24.36 -20.44
C VAL A 91 14.29 25.28 -21.64
N ILE A 92 15.42 25.76 -22.18
CA ILE A 92 15.48 26.52 -23.42
C ILE A 92 16.36 25.76 -24.41
N THR A 93 15.86 25.50 -25.62
CA THR A 93 16.58 24.75 -26.67
C THR A 93 16.21 25.26 -28.06
N GLN A 94 17.05 25.00 -29.06
CA GLN A 94 16.75 25.23 -30.48
C GLN A 94 16.25 23.97 -31.19
N ASP A 95 16.40 22.81 -30.54
CA ASP A 95 15.98 21.53 -31.11
C ASP A 95 14.46 21.37 -31.04
N PRO A 96 13.81 20.74 -32.03
CA PRO A 96 12.37 20.48 -32.03
C PRO A 96 11.97 19.26 -31.17
N CYS A 97 12.91 18.70 -30.41
CA CYS A 97 12.68 17.63 -29.46
C CYS A 97 13.60 17.73 -28.26
N ILE A 98 13.15 17.15 -27.15
CA ILE A 98 13.97 16.99 -25.96
C ILE A 98 13.57 15.75 -25.19
N GLU A 99 14.55 15.18 -24.50
CA GLU A 99 14.32 14.16 -23.49
C GLU A 99 14.49 14.75 -22.09
N VAL A 100 13.42 14.71 -21.30
CA VAL A 100 13.41 15.13 -19.90
C VAL A 100 13.67 13.89 -19.05
N LEU A 101 14.80 13.89 -18.35
CA LEU A 101 15.24 12.79 -17.49
C LEU A 101 14.84 13.03 -16.03
N ASN A 102 14.89 11.97 -15.23
CA ASN A 102 14.77 12.02 -13.76
C ASN A 102 13.49 12.69 -13.24
N LEU A 103 12.37 12.54 -13.94
CA LEU A 103 11.08 12.97 -13.43
C LEU A 103 10.71 12.20 -12.16
N ASP A 104 9.91 12.80 -11.28
CA ASP A 104 9.39 12.07 -10.13
C ASP A 104 8.50 10.91 -10.58
N TYR A 105 8.66 9.73 -9.98
CA TYR A 105 7.83 8.57 -10.25
C TYR A 105 6.39 8.77 -9.74
N CYS A 106 5.41 8.12 -10.38
CA CYS A 106 4.00 8.20 -10.01
C CYS A 106 3.45 9.64 -9.89
N LYS A 107 3.97 10.59 -10.68
CA LYS A 107 3.49 11.97 -10.69
C LYS A 107 2.84 12.31 -12.01
N LYS A 108 1.82 13.16 -11.95
CA LYS A 108 1.19 13.73 -13.13
C LYS A 108 1.92 15.02 -13.48
N PHE A 109 2.65 14.96 -14.58
CA PHE A 109 3.28 16.14 -15.15
C PHE A 109 2.39 16.75 -16.22
N PHE A 110 2.40 18.07 -16.26
CA PHE A 110 1.87 18.85 -17.36
C PHE A 110 3.06 19.44 -18.12
N PHE A 111 3.00 19.43 -19.45
CA PHE A 111 4.03 19.94 -20.34
C PHE A 111 3.41 20.90 -21.35
N ALA A 112 4.13 21.96 -21.65
CA ALA A 112 3.81 22.89 -22.74
C ALA A 112 5.09 23.42 -23.37
N VAL A 113 5.02 23.81 -24.63
CA VAL A 113 6.14 24.40 -25.37
C VAL A 113 5.68 25.74 -25.94
N ALA A 114 6.55 26.74 -25.89
CA ALA A 114 6.33 28.03 -26.53
C ALA A 114 7.58 28.48 -27.29
N SER A 115 7.38 29.34 -28.30
CA SER A 115 8.50 30.01 -28.96
C SER A 115 9.02 31.16 -28.09
N MET A 116 10.34 31.31 -28.03
CA MET A 116 11.05 32.33 -27.27
C MET A 116 11.59 33.38 -28.25
N ASN A 117 10.97 34.56 -28.30
CA ASN A 117 11.46 35.68 -29.11
C ASN A 117 12.35 36.60 -28.25
N GLY A 118 13.62 36.73 -28.61
CA GLY A 118 14.55 37.66 -27.94
C GLY A 118 14.76 37.40 -26.44
N GLY A 119 14.62 36.14 -26.00
CA GLY A 119 14.81 35.74 -24.60
C GLY A 119 13.64 36.05 -23.65
N LYS A 120 12.59 36.73 -24.12
CA LYS A 120 11.33 36.87 -23.38
C LYS A 120 10.34 35.81 -23.85
N GLY A 121 9.98 34.91 -22.94
CA GLY A 121 9.02 33.85 -23.23
C GLY A 121 7.61 34.40 -23.42
N ILE A 122 6.95 33.95 -24.48
CA ILE A 122 5.50 34.03 -24.59
C ILE A 122 4.95 32.89 -23.73
N ASN A 123 3.98 33.17 -22.86
CA ASN A 123 3.37 32.11 -22.06
C ASN A 123 2.76 31.05 -22.98
N PRO A 124 2.98 29.76 -22.70
CA PRO A 124 2.42 28.71 -23.54
C PRO A 124 0.90 28.80 -23.60
N ASN A 125 0.34 28.57 -24.79
CA ASN A 125 -1.10 28.54 -24.98
C ASN A 125 -1.72 27.42 -24.14
N SER A 126 -2.77 27.73 -23.38
CA SER A 126 -3.45 26.78 -22.50
C SER A 126 -4.01 25.55 -23.23
N SER A 127 -4.32 25.67 -24.52
CA SER A 127 -4.76 24.56 -25.39
C SER A 127 -3.66 23.53 -25.68
N ASN A 128 -2.39 23.93 -25.57
CA ASN A 128 -1.23 23.12 -25.94
C ASN A 128 -0.63 22.35 -24.76
N ILE A 129 -1.23 22.50 -23.58
CA ILE A 129 -0.81 21.77 -22.38
C ILE A 129 -1.19 20.29 -22.53
N ARG A 130 -0.18 19.42 -22.57
CA ARG A 130 -0.33 17.96 -22.54
C ARG A 130 0.03 17.44 -21.16
N SER A 131 -0.55 16.31 -20.76
CA SER A 131 -0.21 15.68 -19.48
C SER A 131 0.21 14.24 -19.67
N ILE A 132 1.18 13.81 -18.86
CA ILE A 132 1.55 12.40 -18.74
C ILE A 132 1.68 12.04 -17.26
N VAL A 133 1.45 10.77 -16.96
CA VAL A 133 1.70 10.21 -15.63
C VAL A 133 2.91 9.31 -15.75
N THR A 134 3.96 9.62 -14.98
CA THR A 134 5.16 8.77 -14.89
C THR A 134 4.80 7.41 -14.28
N LEU A 135 5.64 6.42 -14.55
CA LEU A 135 5.37 5.04 -14.14
C LEU A 135 5.88 4.79 -12.71
N MET A 136 5.65 3.57 -12.24
CA MET A 136 6.11 3.09 -10.94
C MET A 136 7.62 3.21 -10.79
N ASP A 137 8.10 3.61 -9.61
CA ASP A 137 9.50 3.40 -9.25
C ASP A 137 9.75 1.90 -9.05
N PRO A 138 10.56 1.26 -9.90
CA PRO A 138 10.78 -0.16 -9.76
C PRO A 138 11.73 -0.51 -8.60
N LEU A 139 12.49 0.46 -8.08
CA LEU A 139 13.34 0.30 -6.90
C LEU A 139 12.63 0.71 -5.60
N GLY A 140 11.55 1.48 -5.72
CA GLY A 140 10.74 1.94 -4.60
C GLY A 140 10.04 0.79 -3.87
N ALA A 141 10.00 0.87 -2.55
CA ALA A 141 9.32 -0.13 -1.73
C ALA A 141 7.79 -0.05 -1.92
N PRO A 142 7.09 -1.20 -1.87
CA PRO A 142 5.64 -1.22 -1.73
C PRO A 142 5.16 -0.53 -0.45
N LEU A 143 3.92 -0.05 -0.48
CA LEU A 143 3.33 0.75 0.60
C LEU A 143 2.26 -0.04 1.36
N ASN A 144 1.93 0.42 2.57
CA ASN A 144 0.82 -0.10 3.38
C ASN A 144 0.86 -1.62 3.60
N VAL A 145 2.06 -2.17 3.82
CA VAL A 145 2.22 -3.58 4.15
C VAL A 145 1.53 -3.87 5.48
N ARG A 146 0.66 -4.87 5.48
CA ARG A 146 -0.04 -5.38 6.66
C ARG A 146 -0.16 -6.89 6.58
N ALA A 147 -0.28 -7.54 7.73
CA ALA A 147 -0.47 -8.98 7.80
C ALA A 147 -1.60 -9.30 8.76
N ASP A 148 -2.56 -10.09 8.29
CA ASP A 148 -3.67 -10.60 9.08
C ASP A 148 -3.44 -12.08 9.36
N PHE A 149 -3.69 -12.51 10.60
CA PHE A 149 -3.64 -13.94 10.96
C PHE A 149 -4.92 -14.64 10.52
N LEU A 150 -4.78 -15.73 9.76
CA LEU A 150 -5.86 -16.62 9.37
C LEU A 150 -5.79 -17.92 10.17
N PRO A 151 -6.68 -18.11 11.17
CA PRO A 151 -6.69 -19.31 11.98
C PRO A 151 -7.13 -20.54 11.16
N GLY A 152 -6.56 -21.69 11.49
CA GLY A 152 -6.90 -22.96 10.85
C GLY A 152 -6.03 -24.10 11.35
N ARG A 153 -6.31 -25.32 10.87
CA ARG A 153 -5.46 -26.48 11.16
C ARG A 153 -4.02 -26.26 10.67
N ILE A 154 -3.90 -25.65 9.49
CA ILE A 154 -2.65 -25.09 8.98
C ILE A 154 -2.86 -23.57 9.04
N PRO A 155 -2.27 -22.87 10.03
CA PRO A 155 -2.45 -21.44 10.15
C PRO A 155 -1.76 -20.73 9.00
N CYS A 156 -2.31 -19.59 8.59
CA CYS A 156 -1.76 -18.79 7.51
C CYS A 156 -1.67 -17.30 7.91
N LEU A 157 -0.81 -16.57 7.21
CA LEU A 157 -0.81 -15.12 7.18
C LEU A 157 -1.35 -14.63 5.84
N LEU A 158 -2.31 -13.71 5.90
CA LEU A 158 -2.76 -12.94 4.75
C LEU A 158 -2.00 -11.62 4.73
N ILE A 159 -0.96 -11.56 3.92
CA ILE A 159 -0.12 -10.38 3.77
C ILE A 159 -0.72 -9.54 2.64
N LYS A 160 -1.03 -8.28 2.93
CA LYS A 160 -1.59 -7.32 1.98
C LYS A 160 -0.70 -6.10 1.87
N TRP A 161 -0.63 -5.52 0.68
CA TRP A 161 0.10 -4.28 0.43
C TRP A 161 -0.48 -3.56 -0.77
N THR A 162 -0.03 -2.33 -0.99
CA THR A 162 -0.30 -1.57 -2.20
C THR A 162 0.98 -1.35 -2.97
N ALA A 163 0.91 -1.36 -4.29
CA ALA A 163 2.01 -0.90 -5.12
C ALA A 163 2.37 0.56 -4.79
N SER A 164 3.58 1.00 -5.13
CA SER A 164 3.99 2.39 -4.91
C SER A 164 3.20 3.39 -5.77
N CYS A 165 2.57 2.91 -6.86
CA CYS A 165 1.76 3.73 -7.76
C CYS A 165 0.45 3.05 -8.17
N LYS A 166 -0.61 3.82 -8.43
CA LYS A 166 -1.87 3.29 -9.01
C LYS A 166 -1.76 2.99 -10.51
N ASN A 167 -0.86 3.67 -11.22
CA ASN A 167 -0.72 3.58 -12.67
C ASN A 167 0.20 2.43 -13.09
N ILE A 168 -0.28 1.21 -12.88
CA ILE A 168 0.44 -0.01 -13.24
C ILE A 168 0.07 -0.39 -14.67
N LYS A 169 0.96 -0.11 -15.62
CA LYS A 169 0.76 -0.49 -17.03
C LYS A 169 1.27 -1.88 -17.35
N GLU A 170 2.24 -2.37 -16.58
CA GLU A 170 2.94 -3.62 -16.83
C GLU A 170 2.84 -4.56 -15.64
N GLN A 171 3.10 -5.83 -15.87
CA GLN A 171 3.07 -6.83 -14.82
C GLN A 171 4.33 -6.72 -13.96
N HIS A 172 4.15 -6.55 -12.65
CA HIS A 172 5.26 -6.44 -11.71
C HIS A 172 5.38 -7.71 -10.87
N LYS A 173 6.63 -8.06 -10.58
CA LYS A 173 6.99 -9.12 -9.64
C LYS A 173 7.32 -8.50 -8.30
N TYR A 174 6.86 -9.12 -7.22
CA TYR A 174 7.15 -8.76 -5.84
C TYR A 174 7.90 -9.89 -5.17
N LYS A 175 8.80 -9.54 -4.24
CA LYS A 175 9.49 -10.45 -3.33
C LYS A 175 8.96 -10.20 -1.91
N ILE A 176 8.37 -11.21 -1.30
CA ILE A 176 7.96 -11.18 0.11
C ILE A 176 9.03 -11.94 0.91
N ARG A 177 9.64 -11.27 1.88
CA ARG A 177 10.57 -11.85 2.83
C ARG A 177 9.86 -12.02 4.17
N LEU A 178 9.79 -13.25 4.64
CA LEU A 178 9.37 -13.58 5.99
C LEU A 178 10.57 -14.13 6.76
N VAL A 179 10.88 -13.51 7.90
CA VAL A 179 11.84 -14.05 8.85
C VAL A 179 11.03 -14.65 10.00
N GLU A 180 11.07 -15.96 10.10
CA GLU A 180 10.44 -16.71 11.18
C GLU A 180 11.40 -16.79 12.35
N ASN A 181 11.01 -16.23 13.49
CA ASN A 181 11.72 -16.34 14.76
C ASN A 181 10.95 -17.31 15.65
N SER A 182 11.47 -18.53 15.78
CA SER A 182 10.92 -19.52 16.70
C SER A 182 11.31 -19.23 18.14
N THR A 183 10.43 -19.54 19.08
CA THR A 183 10.76 -19.57 20.52
C THR A 183 11.92 -20.53 20.84
N GLN A 184 12.19 -21.50 19.97
CA GLN A 184 13.31 -22.44 20.07
C GLN A 184 14.62 -21.90 19.45
N GLY A 185 14.66 -20.62 19.06
CA GLY A 185 15.86 -19.96 18.52
C GLY A 185 16.19 -20.28 17.06
N GLN A 186 15.37 -21.09 16.39
CA GLN A 186 15.52 -21.32 14.96
C GLN A 186 15.00 -20.12 14.17
N THR A 187 15.81 -19.67 13.21
CA THR A 187 15.44 -18.60 12.28
C THR A 187 15.35 -19.16 10.86
N ALA A 188 14.18 -19.02 10.21
CA ALA A 188 14.01 -19.39 8.81
C ALA A 188 13.71 -18.15 7.97
N ASN A 189 14.39 -18.03 6.81
CA ASN A 189 14.08 -16.99 5.83
C ASN A 189 13.25 -17.61 4.71
N ILE A 190 11.99 -17.20 4.60
CA ILE A 190 11.09 -17.64 3.54
C ILE A 190 10.98 -16.52 2.51
N LEU A 191 11.37 -16.80 1.27
CA LEU A 191 11.23 -15.89 0.14
C LEU A 191 10.09 -16.38 -0.75
N ARG A 192 9.13 -15.50 -1.05
CA ARG A 192 8.05 -15.76 -2.00
C ARG A 192 8.04 -14.71 -3.10
N THR A 193 7.68 -15.13 -4.30
CA THR A 193 7.51 -14.22 -5.44
C THR A 193 6.07 -14.20 -5.91
N LEU A 194 5.52 -13.01 -6.14
CA LEU A 194 4.17 -12.82 -6.66
C LEU A 194 4.20 -11.93 -7.90
N LEU A 195 3.49 -12.35 -8.95
CA LEU A 195 3.38 -11.61 -10.21
C LEU A 195 1.97 -11.01 -10.32
N SER A 196 1.84 -9.70 -10.51
CA SER A 196 0.53 -9.04 -10.51
C SER A 196 0.52 -7.69 -11.24
N THR A 197 -0.64 -7.31 -11.75
CA THR A 197 -0.93 -6.00 -12.38
C THR A 197 -1.82 -5.11 -11.52
N LYS A 198 -2.26 -5.59 -10.35
CA LYS A 198 -3.21 -4.88 -9.49
C LYS A 198 -2.52 -3.82 -8.63
N PHE A 199 -3.26 -2.78 -8.22
CA PHE A 199 -2.75 -1.83 -7.24
C PHE A 199 -2.69 -2.46 -5.84
N GLU A 200 -3.79 -3.08 -5.44
CA GLU A 200 -3.88 -3.81 -4.17
C GLU A 200 -3.44 -5.26 -4.37
N GLN A 201 -2.58 -5.72 -3.47
CA GLN A 201 -1.96 -7.01 -3.51
C GLN A 201 -2.26 -7.79 -2.24
N ALA A 202 -2.36 -9.11 -2.38
CA ALA A 202 -2.51 -10.02 -1.27
C ALA A 202 -1.82 -11.34 -1.58
N CYS A 203 -1.16 -11.93 -0.59
CA CYS A 203 -0.70 -13.31 -0.65
C CYS A 203 -0.94 -14.01 0.69
N THR A 204 -1.25 -15.30 0.60
CA THR A 204 -1.42 -16.16 1.77
C THR A 204 -0.20 -17.05 1.94
N VAL A 205 0.39 -17.07 3.13
CA VAL A 205 1.58 -17.88 3.43
C VAL A 205 1.31 -18.75 4.66
N PRO A 206 1.54 -20.07 4.61
CA PRO A 206 1.40 -20.92 5.78
C PRO A 206 2.46 -20.57 6.84
N VAL A 207 2.08 -20.66 8.11
CA VAL A 207 2.92 -20.34 9.27
C VAL A 207 2.78 -21.42 10.35
N HIS A 208 3.48 -21.22 11.46
CA HIS A 208 3.41 -22.07 12.64
C HIS A 208 2.86 -21.27 13.82
N TYR A 209 2.06 -21.94 14.64
CA TYR A 209 1.58 -21.40 15.91
C TYR A 209 2.76 -21.07 16.84
N GLY A 210 2.62 -20.01 17.63
CA GLY A 210 3.60 -19.57 18.63
C GLY A 210 4.81 -18.79 18.10
N ASN A 211 5.10 -18.88 16.80
CA ASN A 211 6.24 -18.18 16.20
C ASN A 211 5.95 -16.69 15.97
N ILE A 212 7.03 -15.90 15.90
CA ILE A 212 7.00 -14.48 15.55
C ILE A 212 7.52 -14.32 14.12
N TYR A 213 6.80 -13.59 13.29
CA TYR A 213 7.20 -13.34 11.90
C TYR A 213 7.51 -11.87 11.68
N GLU A 214 8.64 -11.59 11.06
CA GLU A 214 9.00 -10.28 10.54
C GLU A 214 8.80 -10.28 9.02
N ILE A 215 7.91 -9.42 8.55
CA ILE A 215 7.41 -9.45 7.17
C ILE A 215 7.83 -8.16 6.49
N SER A 216 8.43 -8.29 5.31
CA SER A 216 8.78 -7.15 4.45
C SER A 216 8.54 -7.52 2.99
N VAL A 217 8.17 -6.54 2.18
CA VAL A 217 7.87 -6.73 0.76
C VAL A 217 8.73 -5.77 -0.07
N ALA A 218 9.26 -6.25 -1.18
CA ALA A 218 10.00 -5.45 -2.16
C ALA A 218 9.49 -5.75 -3.58
N ASN A 219 9.81 -4.87 -4.52
CA ASN A 219 9.74 -5.24 -5.94
C ASN A 219 10.85 -6.26 -6.25
N ASP A 220 10.60 -7.14 -7.21
CA ASP A 220 11.58 -8.09 -7.72
C ASP A 220 12.48 -7.44 -8.78
N MET A 221 13.17 -6.38 -8.37
CA MET A 221 14.22 -5.73 -9.14
C MET A 221 15.50 -5.71 -8.34
N HIS A 222 16.64 -5.83 -9.03
CA HIS A 222 17.94 -5.73 -8.39
C HIS A 222 18.12 -4.35 -7.73
N GLY A 223 18.43 -4.33 -6.44
CA GLY A 223 18.57 -3.10 -5.65
C GLY A 223 17.24 -2.48 -5.17
N ALA A 224 16.11 -3.14 -5.37
CA ALA A 224 14.84 -2.67 -4.83
C ALA A 224 14.85 -2.66 -3.29
N SER A 225 14.27 -1.61 -2.72
CA SER A 225 14.15 -1.46 -1.27
C SER A 225 12.97 -2.27 -0.74
N TYR A 226 13.17 -2.86 0.44
CA TYR A 226 12.09 -3.49 1.18
C TYR A 226 11.25 -2.43 1.90
N SER A 227 9.97 -2.74 2.10
CA SER A 227 9.08 -2.00 2.98
C SER A 227 9.58 -2.02 4.43
N ASP A 228 8.97 -1.18 5.26
CA ASP A 228 9.06 -1.32 6.70
C ASP A 228 8.63 -2.73 7.15
N ILE A 229 9.24 -3.17 8.25
CA ILE A 229 9.02 -4.51 8.80
C ILE A 229 7.71 -4.52 9.60
N VAL A 230 6.80 -5.41 9.22
CA VAL A 230 5.62 -5.75 10.00
C VAL A 230 5.94 -6.96 10.87
N LYS A 231 5.92 -6.79 12.20
CA LYS A 231 6.11 -7.90 13.14
C LYS A 231 4.76 -8.43 13.61
N LEU A 232 4.57 -9.75 13.54
CA LEU A 232 3.33 -10.39 13.97
C LEU A 232 3.64 -11.67 14.75
N LYS A 233 3.16 -11.75 16.00
CA LYS A 233 3.20 -12.96 16.82
C LYS A 233 1.97 -13.80 16.54
N ILE A 234 2.18 -15.03 16.10
CA ILE A 234 1.08 -16.00 15.95
C ILE A 234 0.74 -16.51 17.35
N PRO A 235 -0.55 -16.59 17.73
CA PRO A 235 -0.92 -17.20 19.00
C PRO A 235 -0.42 -18.64 19.07
N ASN A 236 -0.29 -19.21 20.27
CA ASN A 236 0.09 -20.62 20.42
C ASN A 236 -1.05 -21.58 20.03
N PHE A 237 -2.29 -21.12 20.13
CA PHE A 237 -3.50 -21.82 19.70
C PHE A 237 -4.64 -20.81 19.60
N ILE A 238 -5.72 -21.21 18.93
CA ILE A 238 -6.92 -20.38 18.80
C ILE A 238 -7.81 -20.52 20.05
N GLN A 239 -8.55 -19.47 20.39
CA GLN A 239 -9.58 -19.53 21.43
C GLN A 239 -10.74 -20.42 20.99
N PRO A 240 -11.55 -20.93 21.94
CA PRO A 240 -12.83 -21.56 21.62
C PRO A 240 -13.71 -20.64 20.75
N TYR A 241 -14.59 -21.21 19.94
CA TYR A 241 -15.40 -20.42 19.00
C TYR A 241 -16.83 -20.95 18.88
N ASP A 242 -17.71 -20.17 18.23
CA ASP A 242 -19.15 -20.48 18.12
C ASP A 242 -19.77 -20.74 19.52
N VAL A 243 -19.47 -19.86 20.48
CA VAL A 243 -20.01 -19.93 21.83
C VAL A 243 -21.50 -19.66 21.77
N ARG A 244 -22.29 -20.52 22.43
CA ARG A 244 -23.74 -20.42 22.45
C ARG A 244 -24.25 -20.61 23.86
N LEU A 245 -25.30 -19.86 24.17
CA LEU A 245 -25.97 -19.90 25.45
C LEU A 245 -27.43 -20.31 25.22
N ALA A 246 -27.85 -21.36 25.90
CA ALA A 246 -29.25 -21.75 26.01
C ALA A 246 -29.72 -21.53 27.44
N VAL A 247 -30.92 -20.98 27.60
CA VAL A 247 -31.52 -20.70 28.91
C VAL A 247 -32.67 -21.67 29.14
N ASN A 248 -32.65 -22.33 30.30
CA ASN A 248 -33.77 -23.14 30.75
C ASN A 248 -34.65 -22.31 31.70
N SER A 249 -35.71 -21.72 31.15
CA SER A 249 -36.64 -20.87 31.91
C SER A 249 -37.39 -21.61 33.03
N SER A 250 -37.52 -22.95 32.95
CA SER A 250 -38.24 -23.72 33.97
C SER A 250 -37.49 -23.84 35.29
N ASN A 251 -36.15 -23.83 35.25
CA ASN A 251 -35.31 -24.04 36.43
C ASN A 251 -34.24 -22.96 36.64
N GLY A 252 -34.20 -21.94 35.76
CA GLY A 252 -33.26 -20.83 35.79
C GLY A 252 -31.82 -21.21 35.46
N ALA A 253 -31.58 -22.37 34.86
CA ALA A 253 -30.23 -22.83 34.52
C ALA A 253 -29.79 -22.32 33.14
N PHE A 254 -28.50 -22.07 33.01
CA PHE A 254 -27.83 -21.65 31.79
C PHE A 254 -26.97 -22.81 31.27
N LEU A 255 -27.12 -23.16 30.00
CA LEU A 255 -26.26 -24.12 29.30
C LEU A 255 -25.39 -23.36 28.30
N LEU A 256 -24.11 -23.29 28.61
CA LEU A 256 -23.08 -22.73 27.74
C LEU A 256 -22.41 -23.87 26.97
N TYR A 257 -22.22 -23.74 25.67
CA TYR A 257 -21.48 -24.70 24.85
C TYR A 257 -20.74 -23.99 23.72
N TRP A 258 -19.68 -24.61 23.20
CA TRP A 258 -18.78 -24.02 22.21
C TRP A 258 -18.18 -25.10 21.32
N ARG A 259 -17.42 -24.69 20.29
CA ARG A 259 -16.63 -25.59 19.45
C ARG A 259 -15.17 -25.62 19.90
N GLU A 260 -14.57 -26.80 19.79
CA GLU A 260 -13.18 -27.03 20.18
C GLU A 260 -12.22 -26.39 19.18
N PRO A 261 -11.23 -25.62 19.66
CA PRO A 261 -10.17 -25.09 18.83
C PRO A 261 -9.19 -26.17 18.36
N PHE A 262 -8.37 -25.83 17.36
CA PHE A 262 -7.16 -26.59 17.07
C PHE A 262 -6.05 -26.21 18.07
N VAL A 263 -5.52 -27.19 18.80
CA VAL A 263 -4.57 -26.98 19.92
C VAL A 263 -3.29 -27.78 19.70
N PRO A 264 -2.31 -27.25 18.95
CA PRO A 264 -1.08 -27.98 18.64
C PRO A 264 -0.07 -27.98 19.81
N VAL A 265 -0.13 -27.02 20.72
CA VAL A 265 0.95 -26.78 21.71
C VAL A 265 0.75 -27.52 23.03
N CYS A 266 -0.49 -27.78 23.48
CA CYS A 266 -0.72 -28.38 24.81
C CYS A 266 -0.49 -29.91 24.90
N ASN A 267 0.19 -30.56 23.93
CA ASN A 267 0.40 -32.03 23.89
C ASN A 267 -0.87 -32.87 24.19
N GLY A 268 -2.05 -32.36 23.82
CA GLY A 268 -3.35 -33.00 24.07
C GLY A 268 -3.88 -32.91 25.51
N GLN A 269 -3.21 -32.18 26.42
CA GLN A 269 -3.64 -31.97 27.79
C GLN A 269 -4.00 -30.49 28.03
N TYR A 270 -5.28 -30.19 27.94
CA TYR A 270 -5.83 -28.88 28.22
C TYR A 270 -7.20 -29.01 28.88
N PHE A 271 -7.65 -27.91 29.48
CA PHE A 271 -9.01 -27.74 29.97
C PHE A 271 -9.52 -26.35 29.59
N TYR A 272 -10.82 -26.14 29.74
CA TYR A 272 -11.45 -24.86 29.52
C TYR A 272 -11.71 -24.19 30.86
N GLU A 273 -11.46 -22.89 30.94
CA GLU A 273 -11.96 -22.07 32.04
C GLU A 273 -13.19 -21.29 31.56
N VAL A 274 -14.31 -21.50 32.26
CA VAL A 274 -15.54 -20.74 32.06
C VAL A 274 -15.58 -19.64 33.09
N LEU A 275 -15.55 -18.40 32.60
CA LEU A 275 -15.66 -17.19 33.40
C LEU A 275 -17.13 -16.81 33.50
N VAL A 276 -17.64 -16.69 34.72
CA VAL A 276 -19.02 -16.28 35.00
C VAL A 276 -19.01 -14.93 35.70
N PHE A 277 -19.62 -13.94 35.06
CA PHE A 277 -19.78 -12.58 35.57
C PHE A 277 -21.21 -12.38 36.02
N ASN A 278 -21.39 -11.71 37.16
CA ASN A 278 -22.70 -11.41 37.75
C ASN A 278 -23.39 -10.18 37.15
N ASP A 279 -22.78 -9.53 36.15
CA ASP A 279 -23.27 -8.30 35.55
C ASP A 279 -23.17 -8.38 34.01
N LYS A 280 -24.11 -7.71 33.34
CA LYS A 280 -24.11 -7.48 31.90
C LYS A 280 -23.02 -6.51 31.45
N ASN A 281 -22.72 -5.49 32.26
CA ASN A 281 -21.76 -4.45 31.92
C ASN A 281 -20.35 -4.86 32.34
N VAL A 282 -19.83 -5.91 31.69
CA VAL A 282 -18.49 -6.42 31.98
C VAL A 282 -17.43 -5.41 31.53
N THR A 283 -16.76 -4.83 32.52
CA THR A 283 -15.51 -4.05 32.35
C THR A 283 -14.30 -4.89 32.75
N SER A 284 -13.09 -4.41 32.45
CA SER A 284 -11.82 -5.07 32.84
C SER A 284 -11.63 -5.26 34.35
N ARG A 285 -12.40 -4.56 35.20
CA ARG A 285 -12.35 -4.66 36.67
C ARG A 285 -13.47 -5.52 37.26
N SER A 286 -14.32 -6.11 36.42
CA SER A 286 -15.47 -6.88 36.91
C SER A 286 -15.00 -8.16 37.58
N ASN A 287 -15.57 -8.47 38.74
CA ASN A 287 -15.31 -9.73 39.41
C ASN A 287 -16.01 -10.86 38.65
N TYR A 288 -15.29 -11.98 38.47
CA TYR A 288 -15.82 -13.20 37.86
C TYR A 288 -15.42 -14.41 38.69
N THR A 289 -16.21 -15.46 38.58
CA THR A 289 -15.88 -16.79 39.09
C THR A 289 -15.40 -17.67 37.95
N VAL A 290 -14.46 -18.57 38.24
CA VAL A 290 -13.83 -19.43 37.23
C VAL A 290 -14.20 -20.88 37.51
N PHE A 291 -14.69 -21.57 36.49
CA PHE A 291 -15.01 -22.99 36.53
C PHE A 291 -14.18 -23.75 35.50
N ARG A 292 -13.64 -24.90 35.88
CA ARG A 292 -12.82 -25.74 35.00
C ARG A 292 -13.63 -26.89 34.44
N VAL A 293 -13.57 -27.08 33.13
CA VAL A 293 -14.22 -28.21 32.46
C VAL A 293 -13.31 -28.80 31.38
N ASN A 294 -13.40 -30.12 31.19
CA ASN A 294 -12.52 -30.84 30.23
C ASN A 294 -13.17 -31.06 28.87
N ARG A 295 -14.41 -30.59 28.66
CA ARG A 295 -15.18 -30.78 27.42
C ARG A 295 -16.03 -29.56 27.13
N PRO A 296 -16.42 -29.34 25.87
CA PRO A 296 -17.38 -28.30 25.53
C PRO A 296 -18.73 -28.56 26.16
N GLY A 297 -19.19 -27.59 26.95
CA GLY A 297 -20.43 -27.72 27.70
C GLY A 297 -20.22 -27.38 29.17
N PHE A 298 -21.03 -26.45 29.66
CA PHE A 298 -21.06 -26.04 31.05
C PHE A 298 -22.49 -25.67 31.43
N VAL A 299 -22.96 -26.23 32.53
CA VAL A 299 -24.27 -25.88 33.11
C VAL A 299 -24.04 -25.03 34.34
N TYR A 300 -24.66 -23.86 34.37
CA TYR A 300 -24.58 -22.94 35.48
C TYR A 300 -25.96 -22.63 36.04
N LYS A 301 -26.11 -22.72 37.36
CA LYS A 301 -27.32 -22.31 38.07
C LYS A 301 -26.89 -21.50 39.30
N GLY A 302 -27.02 -20.19 39.19
CA GLY A 302 -26.75 -19.27 40.30
C GLY A 302 -28.03 -18.67 40.89
N ASN A 303 -27.88 -17.68 41.77
CA ASN A 303 -28.97 -17.05 42.51
C ASN A 303 -29.56 -15.79 41.84
N LEU A 304 -28.79 -15.16 40.94
CA LEU A 304 -29.22 -14.04 40.10
C LEU A 304 -29.98 -14.52 38.86
N THR A 305 -30.72 -13.60 38.26
CA THR A 305 -31.51 -13.83 37.05
C THR A 305 -30.73 -13.61 35.75
N GLU A 306 -29.53 -13.05 35.83
CA GLU A 306 -28.71 -12.73 34.65
C GLU A 306 -27.23 -12.93 34.91
N TYR A 307 -26.51 -13.33 33.85
CA TYR A 307 -25.07 -13.56 33.88
C TYR A 307 -24.45 -13.28 32.51
N THR A 308 -23.16 -12.96 32.54
CA THR A 308 -22.32 -12.94 31.35
C THR A 308 -21.31 -14.07 31.43
N PHE A 309 -21.04 -14.73 30.31
CA PHE A 309 -20.14 -15.87 30.22
C PHE A 309 -19.01 -15.58 29.24
N GLY A 310 -17.81 -16.02 29.59
CA GLY A 310 -16.66 -16.11 28.68
C GLY A 310 -16.01 -17.47 28.81
N VAL A 311 -15.36 -17.94 27.75
CA VAL A 311 -14.60 -19.18 27.78
C VAL A 311 -13.19 -18.92 27.29
N ASP A 312 -12.21 -19.53 27.93
CA ASP A 312 -10.87 -19.65 27.39
C ASP A 312 -10.37 -21.09 27.53
N LEU A 313 -9.24 -21.37 26.89
CA LEU A 313 -8.55 -22.65 26.93
C LEU A 313 -7.21 -22.47 27.62
N VAL A 314 -6.88 -23.40 28.51
CA VAL A 314 -5.65 -23.38 29.31
C VAL A 314 -4.94 -24.72 29.15
N CYS A 315 -3.63 -24.69 28.86
CA CYS A 315 -2.83 -25.93 28.91
C CYS A 315 -2.76 -26.42 30.37
N CYS A 316 -2.72 -27.74 30.60
CA CYS A 316 -2.74 -28.30 31.97
C CYS A 316 -1.59 -27.83 32.88
N ASP A 317 -0.46 -27.42 32.30
CA ASP A 317 0.71 -26.88 32.99
C ASP A 317 0.66 -25.36 33.21
N TYR A 318 -0.42 -24.70 32.80
CA TYR A 318 -0.62 -23.23 32.85
C TYR A 318 0.45 -22.43 32.12
N SER A 319 1.24 -23.06 31.25
CA SER A 319 2.26 -22.37 30.46
C SER A 319 1.63 -21.35 29.50
N GLU A 320 0.46 -21.69 28.97
CA GLU A 320 -0.23 -20.94 27.93
C GLU A 320 -1.73 -20.92 28.16
N LYS A 321 -2.34 -19.81 27.76
CA LYS A 321 -3.77 -19.53 27.90
C LYS A 321 -4.28 -18.80 26.66
N SER A 322 -5.40 -19.23 26.09
CA SER A 322 -6.00 -18.54 24.95
C SER A 322 -6.54 -17.18 25.39
N ARG A 323 -6.86 -16.34 24.40
CA ARG A 323 -7.77 -15.23 24.62
C ARG A 323 -9.13 -15.76 25.07
N ILE A 324 -9.86 -14.95 25.82
CA ILE A 324 -11.26 -15.19 26.16
C ILE A 324 -12.09 -14.99 24.89
N THR A 325 -13.10 -15.83 24.70
CA THR A 325 -14.09 -15.65 23.64
C THR A 325 -14.84 -14.33 23.78
N ASP A 326 -15.54 -13.93 22.72
CA ASP A 326 -16.58 -12.90 22.86
C ASP A 326 -17.54 -13.30 23.99
N LEU A 327 -17.93 -12.32 24.79
CA LEU A 327 -18.73 -12.56 25.97
C LEU A 327 -20.19 -12.78 25.54
N VAL A 328 -20.87 -13.73 26.20
CA VAL A 328 -22.27 -14.02 25.96
C VAL A 328 -23.06 -13.72 27.21
N TYR A 329 -23.92 -12.71 27.14
CA TYR A 329 -24.87 -12.37 28.18
C TYR A 329 -26.15 -13.19 28.01
N GLY A 330 -26.75 -13.62 29.12
CA GLY A 330 -28.14 -14.05 29.11
C GLY A 330 -28.86 -13.90 30.44
N ASN A 331 -30.19 -13.88 30.39
CA ASN A 331 -31.06 -13.86 31.57
C ASN A 331 -32.05 -15.02 31.58
N THR A 332 -32.71 -15.26 32.72
CA THR A 332 -33.69 -16.35 32.91
C THR A 332 -34.95 -16.22 32.05
N ASN A 333 -35.20 -15.03 31.50
CA ASN A 333 -36.30 -14.77 30.56
C ASN A 333 -36.00 -15.26 29.14
N GLY A 334 -34.77 -15.71 28.87
CA GLY A 334 -34.34 -16.21 27.56
C GLY A 334 -33.72 -15.15 26.66
N ASP A 335 -33.50 -13.93 27.13
CA ASP A 335 -32.75 -12.93 26.37
C ASP A 335 -31.28 -13.34 26.33
N VAL A 336 -30.71 -13.43 25.13
CA VAL A 336 -29.28 -13.72 24.90
C VAL A 336 -28.68 -12.62 24.04
N LYS A 337 -27.51 -12.10 24.43
CA LYS A 337 -26.79 -11.06 23.68
C LYS A 337 -25.30 -11.37 23.62
N TYR A 338 -24.73 -11.18 22.44
CA TYR A 338 -23.29 -11.29 22.21
C TYR A 338 -22.64 -9.92 22.40
N LEU A 339 -21.66 -9.85 23.29
CA LEU A 339 -20.97 -8.61 23.64
C LEU A 339 -19.57 -8.62 23.03
N ASN A 340 -19.30 -7.65 22.18
CA ASN A 340 -17.99 -7.47 21.55
C ASN A 340 -17.18 -6.47 22.38
N VAL A 341 -16.55 -6.98 23.45
CA VAL A 341 -15.91 -6.17 24.50
C VAL A 341 -14.38 -6.14 24.36
N PHE A 342 -13.78 -7.01 23.54
CA PHE A 342 -12.34 -7.21 23.48
C PHE A 342 -11.75 -7.18 22.07
#